data_AF-A0A7W4B249-F1
#
_entry.id   AF-A0A7W4B249-F1
#
_cell.length_a   1.000
_cell.length_b   1.000
_cell.length_c   1.000
_cell.angle_alpha   90.00
_cell.angle_beta   90.00
_cell.angle_gamma   90.00
#
_symmetry.space_group_name_H-M   'P 1'
#
loop_
_entity.id
_entity.type
_entity.pdbx_description
1 polymer ?
#
loop_
_entity_poly.entity_id
_entity_poly.type
_entity_poly.pdbx_seq_one_letter_code
_entity_poly.pdbx_strand_id
1 'polypeptide(L)'
;QYSLKGQFFSDINSLIGSRVKRRVAKDSPVLSNNLCFVCKGDTISIYAKTANIEIKTLGEALRDGNLNDVIRVKNSNTSKQFDAVVIGIGEVEVRM
;
A
#
# COMPACT_ATOMS: atom_id res chain seq x y z
N GLN A 1 -7.73 -31.56 5.60
CA GLN A 1 -8.07 -30.43 4.71
C GLN A 1 -7.35 -29.20 5.27
N TYR A 2 -6.22 -28.79 4.68
CA TYR A 2 -5.46 -27.63 5.18
C TYR A 2 -6.12 -26.36 4.67
N SER A 3 -6.87 -25.69 5.55
CA SER A 3 -7.47 -24.38 5.26
C SER A 3 -6.52 -23.30 5.75
N LEU A 4 -6.00 -22.49 4.82
CA LEU A 4 -5.28 -21.26 5.14
C LEU A 4 -6.29 -20.21 5.60
N LYS A 5 -6.12 -19.70 6.81
CA LYS A 5 -6.94 -18.60 7.35
C LYS A 5 -6.21 -17.27 7.13
N GLY A 6 -6.93 -16.28 6.60
CA GLY A 6 -6.40 -14.94 6.32
C GLY A 6 -6.16 -14.69 4.84
N GLN A 7 -5.77 -13.45 4.50
CA GLN A 7 -5.30 -13.12 3.16
C GLN A 7 -3.85 -13.60 2.99
N PHE A 8 -3.68 -14.56 2.08
CA PHE A 8 -2.40 -15.09 1.65
C PHE A 8 -2.22 -14.79 0.16
N PHE A 9 -0.97 -14.84 -0.29
CA PHE A 9 -0.61 -14.58 -1.69
C PHE A 9 -0.22 -15.89 -2.38
N SER A 10 -0.74 -16.11 -3.58
CA SER A 10 -0.45 -17.30 -4.40
C SER A 10 0.51 -17.02 -5.56
N ASP A 11 0.69 -15.74 -5.92
CA ASP A 11 1.61 -15.31 -6.98
C ASP A 11 2.72 -14.45 -6.38
N ILE A 12 3.97 -14.83 -6.66
CA ILE A 12 5.15 -14.09 -6.20
C ILE A 12 5.22 -12.68 -6.76
N ASN A 13 4.74 -12.48 -8.00
CA ASN A 13 4.79 -11.16 -8.66
C ASN A 13 3.97 -10.12 -7.91
N SER A 14 2.93 -10.54 -7.19
CA SER A 14 2.11 -9.67 -6.35
C SER A 14 2.87 -9.10 -5.13
N LEU A 15 4.00 -9.72 -4.76
CA LEU A 15 4.79 -9.38 -3.57
C LEU A 15 6.11 -8.67 -3.88
N ILE A 16 6.59 -8.72 -5.13
CA ILE A 16 7.88 -8.15 -5.51
C ILE A 16 7.89 -6.65 -5.23
N GLY A 17 8.77 -6.21 -4.32
CA GLY A 17 8.92 -4.81 -3.91
C GLY A 17 8.16 -4.44 -2.64
N SER A 18 7.28 -5.31 -2.12
CA SER A 18 6.66 -5.12 -0.80
C SER A 18 7.69 -5.25 0.33
N ARG A 19 7.42 -4.60 1.47
CA ARG A 19 8.31 -4.63 2.63
C ARG A 19 7.71 -5.48 3.74
N VAL A 20 8.51 -6.38 4.30
CA VAL A 20 8.15 -7.14 5.51
C VAL A 20 8.32 -6.25 6.73
N LYS A 21 7.24 -6.05 7.50
CA LYS A 21 7.25 -5.25 8.73
C LYS A 21 7.11 -6.10 10.00
N ARG A 22 6.65 -7.35 9.86
CA ARG A 22 6.58 -8.33 10.97
C ARG A 22 7.35 -9.59 10.60
N ARG A 23 7.99 -10.21 11.60
CA ARG A 23 8.76 -11.45 11.40
C ARG A 23 7.87 -12.52 10.77
N VAL A 24 8.36 -13.14 9.69
CA VAL A 24 7.81 -14.35 9.09
C VAL A 24 8.81 -15.47 9.36
N ALA A 25 8.36 -16.57 9.97
CA ALA A 25 9.21 -17.72 10.24
C ALA A 25 9.43 -18.54 8.96
N LYS A 26 10.52 -19.33 8.94
CA LYS A 26 10.75 -20.30 7.88
C LYS A 26 9.55 -21.25 7.76
N ASP A 27 9.19 -21.62 6.53
CA ASP A 27 8.10 -22.54 6.20
C ASP A 27 6.70 -22.05 6.63
N SER A 28 6.57 -20.76 7.00
CA SER A 28 5.28 -20.12 7.26
C SER A 28 4.80 -19.32 6.04
N PRO A 29 3.49 -19.31 5.75
CA PRO A 29 2.95 -18.50 4.66
C PRO A 29 3.13 -17.00 4.95
N VAL A 30 3.41 -16.23 3.90
CA VAL A 30 3.43 -14.77 3.98
C VAL A 30 1.98 -14.28 3.91
N LEU A 31 1.55 -13.58 4.98
CA LEU A 31 0.21 -13.02 5.09
C LEU A 31 0.24 -11.51 4.87
N SER A 32 -0.87 -10.90 4.46
CA SER A 32 -0.96 -9.45 4.25
C SER A 32 -0.56 -8.66 5.51
N ASN A 33 -0.86 -9.17 6.70
CA ASN A 33 -0.48 -8.51 7.95
C ASN A 33 1.03 -8.54 8.23
N ASN A 34 1.83 -9.34 7.53
CA ASN A 34 3.28 -9.33 7.68
C ASN A 34 3.94 -8.24 6.85
N LEU A 35 3.22 -7.70 5.87
CA LEU A 35 3.72 -6.81 4.84
C LEU A 35 3.11 -5.41 4.96
N CYS A 36 3.78 -4.47 4.30
CA CYS A 36 3.21 -3.22 3.85
C CYS A 36 3.62 -2.99 2.38
N PHE A 37 2.64 -2.60 1.57
CA PHE A 37 2.86 -2.12 0.21
C PHE A 37 3.26 -0.64 0.23
N VAL A 38 2.69 0.08 1.19
CA VAL A 38 3.07 1.43 1.56
C VAL A 38 3.28 1.43 3.07
N CYS A 39 4.48 1.79 3.54
CA CYS A 39 4.77 1.83 4.96
C CYS A 39 4.75 3.29 5.45
N LYS A 40 4.41 3.49 6.72
CA LYS A 40 4.46 4.80 7.38
C LYS A 40 5.85 5.43 7.22
N GLY A 41 5.88 6.68 6.79
CA GLY A 41 7.09 7.47 6.52
C GLY A 41 7.67 7.28 5.12
N ASP A 42 7.13 6.37 4.31
CA ASP A 42 7.58 6.21 2.94
C ASP A 42 7.15 7.41 2.09
N THR A 43 8.05 7.86 1.22
CA THR A 43 7.73 8.77 0.11
C THR A 43 6.97 7.98 -0.95
N ILE A 44 5.76 8.43 -1.26
CA ILE A 44 4.82 7.74 -2.15
C ILE A 44 4.39 8.61 -3.34
N SER A 45 3.91 7.95 -4.39
CA SER A 45 3.20 8.58 -5.49
C SER A 45 1.70 8.59 -5.20
N ILE A 46 1.10 9.77 -5.21
CA ILE A 46 -0.33 10.01 -5.09
C ILE A 46 -0.88 10.25 -6.49
N TYR A 47 -1.83 9.43 -6.89
CA TYR A 47 -2.57 9.54 -8.13
C TYR A 47 -3.98 10.08 -7.87
N ALA A 48 -4.46 10.93 -8.76
CA ALA A 48 -5.86 11.32 -8.82
C ALA A 48 -6.31 11.17 -10.27
N LYS A 49 -7.26 10.25 -10.52
CA LYS A 49 -7.72 9.89 -11.86
C LYS A 49 -9.19 10.23 -12.06
N THR A 50 -9.47 10.89 -13.18
CA THR A 50 -10.80 11.01 -13.78
C THR A 50 -10.77 10.38 -15.17
N ALA A 51 -11.90 10.35 -15.88
CA ALA A 51 -11.99 9.75 -17.22
C ALA A 51 -10.94 10.30 -18.23
N ASN A 52 -10.52 11.56 -18.10
CA ASN A 52 -9.66 12.23 -19.09
C ASN A 52 -8.39 12.86 -18.49
N ILE A 53 -8.24 12.83 -17.16
CA ILE A 53 -7.14 13.51 -16.46
C ILE A 53 -6.57 12.58 -15.40
N GLU A 54 -5.25 12.39 -15.44
CA GLU A 54 -4.48 11.74 -14.39
C GLU A 54 -3.44 12.71 -13.83
N ILE A 55 -3.51 12.98 -12.52
CA ILE A 55 -2.57 13.83 -11.80
C ILE A 55 -1.71 12.93 -10.92
N LYS A 56 -0.38 13.08 -11.04
CA LYS A 56 0.60 12.42 -10.18
C LYS A 56 1.32 13.45 -9.31
N THR A 57 1.43 13.19 -8.02
CA THR A 57 2.16 14.05 -7.08
C THR A 57 2.86 13.21 -6.01
N LEU A 58 3.88 13.76 -5.35
CA LEU A 58 4.58 13.10 -4.26
C LEU A 58 3.93 13.42 -2.90
N GLY A 59 3.98 12.43 -2.01
CA GLY A 59 3.53 12.58 -0.63
C GLY A 59 4.29 11.68 0.32
N GLU A 60 3.90 11.73 1.58
CA GLU A 60 4.39 10.89 2.67
C GLU A 60 3.23 10.07 3.24
N ALA A 61 3.44 8.77 3.41
CA ALA A 61 2.45 7.91 4.05
C ALA A 61 2.46 8.10 5.57
N LEU A 62 1.30 8.41 6.17
CA LEU A 62 1.18 8.58 7.62
C LEU A 62 0.79 7.28 8.34
N ARG A 63 0.32 6.27 7.60
CA ARG A 63 -0.02 4.93 8.08
C ARG A 63 0.48 3.87 7.11
N ASP A 64 0.66 2.65 7.64
CA ASP A 64 0.91 1.47 6.81
C ASP A 64 -0.36 1.06 6.08
N GLY A 65 -0.21 0.53 4.87
CA GLY A 65 -1.30 -0.04 4.08
C GLY A 65 -0.84 -1.16 3.18
N ASN A 66 -1.74 -2.11 2.96
CA ASN A 66 -1.67 -3.12 1.92
C ASN A 66 -2.59 -2.74 0.76
N LEU A 67 -2.51 -3.50 -0.32
CA LEU A 67 -3.35 -3.33 -1.50
C LEU A 67 -4.85 -3.20 -1.11
N ASN A 68 -5.51 -2.17 -1.64
CA ASN A 68 -6.90 -1.76 -1.36
C ASN A 68 -7.19 -1.17 0.03
N ASP A 69 -6.19 -1.04 0.91
CA ASP A 69 -6.39 -0.35 2.19
C ASP A 69 -6.53 1.16 1.98
N VAL A 70 -7.36 1.80 2.81
CA VAL A 70 -7.47 3.26 2.88
C VAL A 70 -6.50 3.77 3.93
N ILE A 71 -5.48 4.52 3.51
CA ILE A 71 -4.45 5.09 4.39
C ILE A 71 -4.48 6.60 4.38
N ARG A 72 -4.01 7.19 5.49
CA ARG A 72 -3.83 8.63 5.59
C ARG A 72 -2.48 9.01 5.00
N VAL A 73 -2.47 10.01 4.14
CA VAL A 73 -1.27 10.50 3.46
C VAL A 73 -1.17 12.02 3.63
N LYS A 74 0.07 12.52 3.52
CA LYS A 74 0.37 13.95 3.52
C LYS A 74 0.96 14.32 2.17
N ASN A 75 0.40 15.34 1.52
CA ASN A 75 0.98 15.87 0.29
C ASN A 75 2.25 16.68 0.60
N SER A 76 3.36 16.38 -0.08
CA SER A 76 4.66 17.01 0.23
C SER A 76 4.71 18.49 -0.14
N ASN A 77 3.92 18.93 -1.14
CA ASN A 77 3.92 20.31 -1.61
C ASN A 77 3.05 21.23 -0.75
N THR A 78 1.89 20.74 -0.30
CA THR A 78 0.89 21.56 0.40
C THR A 78 0.78 21.25 1.89
N SER A 79 1.42 20.19 2.35
CA SER A 79 1.26 19.63 3.70
C SER A 79 -0.18 19.25 4.09
N LYS A 80 -1.13 19.25 3.15
CA LYS A 80 -2.50 18.79 3.38
C LYS A 80 -2.52 17.29 3.61
N GLN A 81 -3.37 16.84 4.53
CA GLN A 81 -3.58 15.43 4.84
C GLN A 81 -4.96 14.98 4.37
N PHE A 82 -5.03 13.80 3.78
CA PHE A 82 -6.27 13.19 3.29
C PHE A 82 -6.13 11.66 3.24
N ASP A 83 -7.24 10.99 2.95
CA ASP A 83 -7.28 9.54 2.76
C ASP A 83 -7.11 9.18 1.29
N ALA A 84 -6.35 8.12 1.04
CA ALA A 84 -6.12 7.56 -0.28
C ALA A 84 -6.13 6.03 -0.20
N VAL A 85 -6.48 5.38 -1.31
CA VAL A 85 -6.50 3.91 -1.43
C VAL A 85 -5.16 3.43 -1.95
N VAL A 86 -4.54 2.44 -1.33
CA VAL A 86 -3.32 1.83 -1.84
C VAL A 86 -3.64 1.03 -3.10
N ILE A 87 -3.04 1.40 -4.22
CA ILE A 87 -3.23 0.72 -5.52
C ILE A 87 -2.00 -0.10 -5.92
N GLY A 88 -0.86 0.12 -5.27
CA GLY A 88 0.39 -0.57 -5.57
C GLY A 88 1.48 -0.24 -4.56
N ILE A 89 2.68 -0.74 -4.84
CA ILE A 89 3.84 -0.54 -3.97
C ILE A 89 4.31 0.91 -4.10
N GLY A 90 4.26 1.65 -2.99
CA GLY A 90 4.58 3.08 -3.00
C GLY A 90 3.56 3.94 -3.76
N GLU A 91 2.39 3.40 -4.11
CA GLU A 91 1.39 4.07 -4.95
C GLU A 91 0.02 4.07 -4.30
N VAL A 92 -0.61 5.26 -4.26
CA VAL A 92 -1.95 5.45 -3.72
C VAL A 92 -2.80 6.26 -4.70
N GLU A 93 -4.11 6.06 -4.66
CA GLU A 93 -5.08 6.79 -5.46
C GLU A 93 -6.11 7.49 -4.58
N VAL A 94 -6.39 8.75 -4.90
CA VAL A 94 -7.50 9.51 -4.32
C VAL A 94 -8.74 9.29 -5.17
N ARG A 95 -9.82 8.85 -4.55
CA ARG A 95 -11.15 8.84 -5.18
C ARG A 95 -11.69 10.27 -5.17
N MET A 96 -11.84 10.84 -6.36
CA MET A 96 -12.47 12.16 -6.58
C MET A 96 -13.98 12.05 -6.63
#